data_AF-A0A7X6VTK1-F1
#
_entry.id   AF-A0A7X6VTK1-F1
#
_cell.length_a   1.000
_cell.length_b   1.000
_cell.length_c   1.000
_cell.angle_alpha   90.00
_cell.angle_beta   90.00
_cell.angle_gamma   90.00
#
_symmetry.space_group_name_H-M   'P 1'
#
loop_
_entity.id
_entity.type
_entity.pdbx_description
1 polymer ?
#
loop_
_entity_poly.entity_id
_entity_poly.type
_entity_poly.pdbx_seq_one_letter_code
_entity_poly.pdbx_strand_id
1 'polypeptide(L)' 'MILAILTDDVNKVLQNAGMWVLATADQNGIPNAVPVNFMEILNDNQIMLVDILMKKTTANLEVNPNVAVTVWHEHDGY' A
#
# COMPACT_ATOMS: atom_id res chain seq x y z
N MET A 1 9.87 7.30 16.93
CA MET A 1 9.42 6.87 15.59
C MET A 1 8.87 8.13 14.93
N ILE A 2 9.51 8.61 13.86
CA ILE A 2 8.97 9.74 13.09
C ILE A 2 7.82 9.15 12.28
N LEU A 3 6.62 9.73 12.40
CA LEU A 3 5.49 9.35 11.57
C LEU A 3 5.88 9.67 10.11
N ALA A 4 5.82 8.70 9.21
CA ALA A 4 6.03 8.97 7.80
C ALA A 4 4.89 9.87 7.32
N ILE A 5 5.23 11.06 6.86
CA ILE A 5 4.28 12.02 6.27
C ILE A 5 4.34 11.83 4.76
N LEU A 6 3.18 11.69 4.12
CA LEU A 6 3.08 11.73 2.67
C LEU A 6 3.49 13.12 2.18
N THR A 7 4.70 13.24 1.65
CA THR A 7 5.20 14.49 1.07
C THR A 7 4.42 14.84 -0.20
N ASP A 8 4.50 16.09 -0.65
CA ASP A 8 3.84 16.55 -1.88
C ASP A 8 4.25 15.70 -3.10
N ASP A 9 5.53 15.31 -3.20
CA ASP A 9 6.02 14.47 -4.30
C ASP A 9 5.43 13.05 -4.25
N VAL A 10 5.33 12.45 -3.07
CA VAL A 10 4.70 11.14 -2.87
C VAL A 10 3.21 11.21 -3.19
N ASN A 11 2.51 12.25 -2.69
CA ASN A 11 1.10 12.47 -2.96
C ASN A 11 0.82 12.61 -4.46
N LYS A 12 1.69 13.32 -5.19
CA LYS A 12 1.58 13.46 -6.63
C LYS A 12 1.68 12.11 -7.35
N VAL A 13 2.62 11.24 -6.97
CA VAL A 13 2.73 9.91 -7.58
C VAL A 13 1.51 9.05 -7.24
N LEU A 14 1.09 9.04 -5.97
CA LEU A 14 -0.08 8.28 -5.50
C LEU A 14 -1.37 8.67 -6.24
N GLN A 15 -1.62 9.97 -6.46
CA GLN A 15 -2.81 10.48 -7.15
C GLN A 15 -2.84 10.18 -8.65
N ASN A 16 -1.68 10.04 -9.29
CA ASN A 16 -1.58 9.83 -10.73
C ASN A 16 -1.30 8.36 -11.11
N ALA A 17 -0.96 7.51 -10.14
CA ALA A 17 -0.76 6.09 -10.37
C ALA A 17 -2.09 5.38 -10.65
N GLY A 18 -2.10 4.50 -11.66
CA GLY A 18 -3.28 3.72 -12.00
C GLY A 18 -3.59 2.58 -11.02
N MET A 19 -2.59 2.09 -10.28
CA MET A 19 -2.70 1.10 -9.22
C MET A 19 -1.53 1.27 -8.26
N TRP A 20 -1.66 0.90 -7.00
CA TRP A 20 -0.49 0.69 -6.13
C TRP A 20 -0.42 -0.77 -5.67
N VAL A 21 0.79 -1.23 -5.35
CA VAL A 21 1.06 -2.61 -4.96
C VAL A 21 1.14 -2.68 -3.45
N LEU A 22 0.23 -3.44 -2.85
CA LEU A 22 0.26 -3.74 -1.42
C LEU A 22 1.01 -5.06 -1.19
N ALA A 23 2.14 -4.98 -0.49
CA ALA A 23 2.90 -6.12 -0.03
C ALA A 23 2.61 -6.40 1.45
N THR A 24 2.36 -7.68 1.73
CA THR A 24 2.14 -8.27 3.05
C THR A 24 2.98 -9.53 3.17
N ALA A 25 3.14 -10.07 4.38
CA ALA A 25 3.81 -11.35 4.58
C ALA A 25 3.13 -12.14 5.69
N ASP A 26 3.13 -13.48 5.57
CA ASP A 26 2.66 -14.34 6.66
C ASP A 26 3.66 -14.34 7.84
N GLN A 27 3.34 -15.10 8.88
CA GLN A 27 4.18 -15.26 10.08
C GLN A 27 5.58 -15.83 9.82
N ASN A 28 5.79 -16.51 8.69
CA ASN A 28 7.08 -17.06 8.28
C ASN A 28 7.84 -16.12 7.34
N GLY A 29 7.28 -14.95 7.04
CA GLY A 29 7.85 -13.99 6.10
C GLY A 29 7.60 -14.33 4.63
N ILE A 30 6.68 -15.25 4.30
CA ILE A 30 6.35 -15.57 2.91
C ILE A 30 5.56 -14.39 2.31
N PRO A 31 6.06 -13.76 1.24
CA PRO A 31 5.46 -12.54 0.72
C PRO A 31 4.14 -12.80 -0.04
N ASN A 32 3.33 -11.75 -0.07
CA ASN A 32 2.15 -11.61 -0.91
C ASN A 32 2.06 -10.14 -1.35
N ALA A 33 2.25 -9.88 -2.64
CA ALA A 33 2.17 -8.54 -3.22
C ALA A 33 1.08 -8.52 -4.29
N VAL A 34 0.12 -7.60 -4.16
CA VAL A 34 -1.04 -7.52 -5.05
C VAL A 34 -1.29 -6.09 -5.52
N PRO A 35 -1.58 -5.87 -6.81
CA PRO A 35 -1.98 -4.56 -7.30
C PRO A 35 -3.42 -4.24 -6.86
N VAL A 36 -3.64 -3.02 -6.39
CA VAL A 36 -4.95 -2.53 -5.94
C VAL A 36 -5.27 -1.23 -6.69
N ASN A 37 -6.42 -1.18 -7.33
CA ASN A 37 -6.88 -0.02 -8.10
C ASN A 37 -7.75 0.93 -7.27
N PHE A 38 -8.54 0.39 -6.33
CA PHE A 38 -9.48 1.18 -5.53
C PHE A 38 -8.82 1.65 -4.25
N MET A 39 -8.06 2.74 -4.35
CA MET A 39 -7.33 3.34 -3.23
C MET A 39 -7.53 4.84 -3.13
N GLU A 40 -7.43 5.37 -1.91
CA GLU A 40 -7.65 6.78 -1.59
C GLU A 40 -6.70 7.23 -0.48
N ILE A 41 -6.23 8.47 -0.54
CA ILE A 41 -5.50 9.11 0.56
C ILE A 41 -6.54 9.77 1.47
N LEU A 42 -6.66 9.32 2.71
CA LEU A 42 -7.62 9.89 3.67
C LEU A 42 -7.06 11.13 4.37
N ASN A 43 -5.76 11.15 4.65
CA ASN A 43 -4.99 12.27 5.19
C ASN A 43 -3.49 11.96 5.12
N ASP A 44 -2.66 12.87 5.64
CA ASP A 44 -1.19 12.85 5.58
C ASP A 44 -0.50 11.56 6.08
N ASN A 45 -1.20 10.71 6.83
CA ASN A 45 -0.67 9.46 7.37
C ASN A 45 -1.59 8.25 7.17
N GLN A 46 -2.71 8.40 6.45
CA GLN A 46 -3.69 7.34 6.24
C GLN A 46 -4.06 7.21 4.77
N ILE A 47 -4.01 5.97 4.30
CA ILE A 47 -4.55 5.53 3.03
C ILE A 47 -5.67 4.51 3.27
N MET A 48 -6.62 4.48 2.36
CA MET A 48 -7.71 3.50 2.32
C MET A 48 -7.59 2.68 1.04
N LEU A 49 -7.92 1.40 1.16
CA LEU A 49 -7.99 0.48 0.05
C LEU A 49 -9.22 -0.41 0.19
N VAL A 50 -9.83 -0.76 -0.94
CA VAL A 50 -10.99 -1.66 -0.96
C VAL A 50 -10.53 -3.11 -1.07
N ASP A 51 -10.95 -3.94 -0.13
CA ASP A 51 -10.78 -5.39 -0.20
C ASP A 51 -11.71 -5.97 -1.29
N ILE A 52 -11.10 -6.50 -2.36
CA ILE A 52 -11.81 -7.24 -3.41
C ILE A 52 -11.32 -8.68 -3.40
N LEU A 53 -11.86 -9.48 -2.45
CA LEU A 53 -11.53 -10.89 -2.26
C LEU A 53 -10.04 -11.14 -1.94
N MET A 54 -9.38 -10.21 -1.26
CA MET A 54 -7.96 -10.21 -0.90
C MET A 54 -7.65 -11.11 0.31
N LYS A 55 -8.23 -12.32 0.34
CA LYS A 55 -8.19 -13.25 1.49
C LYS A 55 -6.79 -13.49 2.06
N LYS A 56 -5.79 -13.67 1.19
CA LYS A 56 -4.40 -13.89 1.63
C LYS A 56 -3.80 -12.64 2.27
N THR A 57 -4.07 -11.45 1.73
CA THR A 57 -3.68 -10.18 2.32
C THR A 57 -4.29 -10.03 3.71
N THR A 58 -5.60 -10.24 3.85
CA THR A 58 -6.32 -10.13 5.13
C THR A 58 -5.79 -11.13 6.16
N ALA A 59 -5.59 -12.39 5.77
CA ALA A 59 -5.00 -13.41 6.66
C ALA A 59 -3.56 -13.06 7.10
N ASN A 60 -2.74 -12.47 6.21
CA ASN A 60 -1.41 -11.99 6.58
C ASN A 60 -1.49 -10.85 7.60
N LEU A 61 -2.40 -9.88 7.39
CA LEU A 61 -2.56 -8.72 8.29
C LEU A 61 -3.03 -9.10 9.70
N GLU A 62 -3.80 -10.18 9.83
CA GLU A 62 -4.24 -10.70 11.14
C GLU A 62 -3.06 -11.19 12.00
N VAL A 63 -2.00 -11.71 11.38
CA VAL A 63 -0.83 -12.26 12.09
C VAL A 63 0.40 -11.34 12.04
N ASN A 64 0.47 -10.45 11.06
CA ASN A 64 1.56 -9.52 10.82
C ASN A 64 1.01 -8.21 10.23
N PRO A 65 0.84 -7.14 11.04
CA PRO A 65 0.24 -5.89 10.58
C PRO A 65 1.19 -5.02 9.74
N ASN A 66 2.44 -5.45 9.54
CA ASN A 66 3.40 -4.68 8.75
C ASN A 66 3.13 -4.87 7.26
N VAL A 67 3.12 -3.74 6.54
CA VAL A 67 2.91 -3.69 5.09
C VAL A 67 3.96 -2.82 4.42
N ALA A 68 4.13 -3.03 3.11
CA ALA A 68 4.77 -2.07 2.25
C ALA A 68 3.84 -1.72 1.10
N VAL A 69 3.86 -0.46 0.68
CA VAL A 69 3.16 0.01 -0.52
C VAL A 69 4.22 0.46 -1.49
N THR A 70 4.14 -0.03 -2.73
CA THR A 70 4.95 0.46 -3.83
C THR A 70 4.05 1.08 -4.88
N VAL A 71 4.41 2.28 -5.31
CA VAL A 71 3.65 3.03 -6.31
C VAL A 71 4.59 3.60 -7.36
N TRP A 72 4.11 3.70 -8.59
CA TRP A 72 4.85 4.39 -9.65
C TRP A 72 3.91 5.12 -10.60
N HIS A 73 4.40 6.23 -11.15
CA HIS A 73 3.78 6.96 -12.24
C HIS A 73 4.89 7.43 -13.19
N GLU A 74 4.79 7.03 -14.46
CA GLU A 74 5.84 7.25 -15.46
C GLU A 74 7.23 6.77 -15.00
N HIS A 75 8.11 7.71 -14.64
CA HIS A 75 9.50 7.45 -14.23
C HIS A 75 9.73 7.64 -12.72
N ASP A 76 8.70 8.05 -11.97
CA ASP A 76 8.77 8.27 -10.53
C ASP A 76 8.20 7.06 -9.79
N GLY A 77 8.92 6.56 -8.78
CA GLY A 77 8.52 5.41 -7.98
C GLY A 77 8.93 5.54 -6.53
N TYR A 78 8.06 5.05 -5.63
CA TYR A 78 8.21 5.08 -4.18
C TYR A 78 7.86 3.71 -3.58
#